data_AF-A0AAD5PZW2-F1
#
_entry.id   AF-A0AAD5PZW2-F1
#
_cell.length_a   1.000
_cell.length_b   1.000
_cell.length_c   1.000
_cell.angle_alpha   90.00
_cell.angle_beta   90.00
_cell.angle_gamma   90.00
#
_symmetry.space_group_name_H-M   'P 1'
#
loop_
_entity.id
_entity.type
_entity.pdbx_description
1 polymer ?
#
loop_
_entity_poly.entity_id
_entity_poly.type
_entity_poly.pdbx_seq_one_letter_code
_entity_poly.pdbx_strand_id
1 'polypeptide(L)'
;MDKLSFSWNGRNGYAFSPFALIKDCLSKVIREKATLILVCPCWPSQFWFPMLLDLASDTPMLLRTESDLLTSSRGQPHSLCESKTSQLIAWRLSGDGTAARAFRRRWASRQLCWPTHGGPPEMRTCPSGWLGAVVQ
;
A
#
# COMPACT_ATOMS: atom_id res chain seq x y z
N MET A 1 -5.52 -17.43 17.52
CA MET A 1 -6.18 -17.24 16.21
C MET A 1 -5.17 -16.69 15.22
N ASP A 2 -4.87 -17.49 14.22
CA ASP A 2 -4.09 -17.16 13.04
C ASP A 2 -4.86 -16.16 12.16
N LYS A 3 -4.31 -14.94 11.99
CA LYS A 3 -4.97 -13.82 11.31
C LYS A 3 -5.23 -14.04 9.81
N LEU A 4 -4.79 -15.17 9.25
CA LEU A 4 -4.87 -15.53 7.83
C LEU A 4 -5.86 -16.68 7.55
N SER A 5 -6.55 -17.21 8.55
CA SER A 5 -7.57 -18.27 8.40
C SER A 5 -8.81 -17.81 7.63
N PHE A 6 -9.17 -16.53 7.72
CA PHE A 6 -10.40 -16.02 7.12
C PHE A 6 -10.32 -15.91 5.59
N SER A 7 -11.37 -16.28 4.86
CA SER A 7 -11.39 -16.15 3.38
C SER A 7 -11.44 -14.68 2.93
N TRP A 8 -10.64 -14.35 1.93
CA TRP A 8 -10.52 -13.04 1.30
C TRP A 8 -11.23 -12.96 -0.06
N ASN A 9 -11.93 -14.03 -0.46
CA ASN A 9 -12.62 -14.09 -1.75
C ASN A 9 -13.71 -12.99 -1.83
N GLY A 10 -13.72 -12.24 -2.93
CA GLY A 10 -14.70 -11.17 -3.19
C GLY A 10 -14.63 -9.97 -2.24
N ARG A 11 -13.58 -9.83 -1.42
CA ARG A 11 -13.47 -8.79 -0.40
C ARG A 11 -12.29 -7.85 -0.71
N ASN A 12 -12.50 -6.55 -0.47
CA ASN A 12 -11.42 -5.59 -0.34
C ASN A 12 -10.92 -5.61 1.10
N GLY A 13 -9.76 -6.21 1.33
CA GLY A 13 -9.13 -6.27 2.65
C GLY A 13 -8.20 -5.09 2.92
N TYR A 14 -7.92 -4.87 4.20
CA TYR A 14 -6.78 -4.08 4.67
C TYR A 14 -5.92 -4.94 5.59
N ALA A 15 -4.60 -4.87 5.44
CA ALA A 15 -3.66 -5.53 6.35
C ALA A 15 -2.49 -4.59 6.69
N PHE A 16 -2.27 -4.40 7.99
CA PHE A 16 -1.00 -3.95 8.54
C PHE A 16 -0.37 -5.14 9.26
N SER A 17 0.25 -6.00 8.48
CA SER A 17 0.72 -7.29 8.97
C SER A 17 2.10 -7.16 9.62
N PRO A 18 2.39 -7.88 10.72
CA PRO A 18 3.75 -8.10 11.18
C PRO A 18 4.62 -8.58 10.01
N PHE A 19 5.88 -8.12 9.95
CA PHE A 19 6.76 -8.32 8.79
C PHE A 19 6.93 -9.79 8.38
N ALA A 20 6.97 -10.69 9.35
CA ALA A 20 7.08 -12.13 9.11
C ALA A 20 5.93 -12.70 8.27
N LEU A 21 4.75 -12.07 8.32
CA LEU A 21 3.53 -12.53 7.66
C LEU A 21 3.28 -11.88 6.30
N ILE A 22 4.13 -10.95 5.86
CA ILE A 22 3.96 -10.27 4.56
C ILE A 22 3.91 -11.30 3.42
N LYS A 23 4.87 -12.25 3.38
CA LYS A 23 4.88 -13.30 2.35
C LYS A 23 3.58 -14.10 2.33
N ASP A 24 3.05 -14.43 3.51
CA ASP A 24 1.84 -15.22 3.63
C ASP A 24 0.61 -14.43 3.19
N CYS A 25 0.55 -13.12 3.47
CA CYS A 25 -0.44 -12.22 2.90
C CYS A 25 -0.40 -12.22 1.37
N LEU A 26 0.78 -12.04 0.76
CA LEU A 26 0.93 -12.04 -0.71
C LEU A 26 0.49 -13.38 -1.32
N SER A 27 0.92 -14.48 -0.69
CA SER A 27 0.56 -15.84 -1.13
C SER A 27 -0.95 -16.06 -1.07
N LYS A 28 -1.61 -15.53 -0.03
CA LYS A 28 -3.06 -15.60 0.12
C LYS A 28 -3.80 -14.73 -0.91
N VAL A 29 -3.30 -13.53 -1.20
CA VAL A 29 -3.81 -12.67 -2.29
C VAL A 29 -3.83 -13.43 -3.61
N ILE A 30 -2.73 -14.10 -3.96
CA ILE A 30 -2.63 -14.93 -5.17
C ILE A 30 -3.64 -16.07 -5.15
N ARG A 31 -3.60 -16.88 -4.09
CA ARG A 31 -4.41 -18.10 -3.96
C ARG A 31 -5.91 -17.82 -4.06
N GLU A 32 -6.36 -16.72 -3.45
CA GLU A 32 -7.77 -16.39 -3.33
C GLU A 32 -8.22 -15.33 -4.34
N LYS A 33 -7.35 -14.93 -5.28
CA LYS A 33 -7.59 -13.85 -6.26
C LYS A 33 -8.15 -12.58 -5.59
N ALA A 34 -7.69 -12.30 -4.38
CA ALA A 34 -8.26 -11.25 -3.55
C ALA A 34 -7.69 -9.87 -3.93
N THR A 35 -8.36 -8.81 -3.49
CA THR A 35 -7.81 -7.44 -3.52
C THR A 35 -7.52 -7.00 -2.09
N LEU A 36 -6.31 -6.49 -1.85
CA LEU A 36 -5.82 -6.15 -0.52
C LEU A 36 -5.08 -4.82 -0.54
N ILE A 37 -5.38 -3.94 0.41
CA ILE A 37 -4.50 -2.83 0.76
C ILE A 37 -3.54 -3.33 1.84
N LEU A 38 -2.27 -3.52 1.47
CA LEU A 38 -1.22 -3.93 2.38
C LEU A 38 -0.37 -2.72 2.76
N VAL A 39 -0.28 -2.40 4.04
CA VAL A 39 0.66 -1.40 4.55
C VAL A 39 1.93 -2.11 5.01
N CYS A 40 3.05 -1.82 4.38
CA CYS A 40 4.35 -2.37 4.76
C CYS A 40 5.50 -1.38 4.45
N PRO A 41 6.67 -1.56 5.07
CA PRO A 41 7.84 -0.75 4.76
C PRO A 41 8.32 -0.98 3.32
N CYS A 42 8.92 0.05 2.73
CA CYS A 42 9.63 -0.08 1.46
C CYS A 42 10.98 -0.77 1.66
N TRP A 43 11.02 -2.10 1.52
CA TRP A 43 12.25 -2.89 1.69
C TRP A 43 12.61 -3.69 0.42
N PRO A 44 13.27 -3.07 -0.57
CA PRO A 44 13.66 -3.74 -1.82
C PRO A 44 14.56 -4.96 -1.63
N SER A 45 15.35 -4.99 -0.54
CA SER A 45 16.26 -6.09 -0.22
C SER A 45 15.56 -7.37 0.25
N GLN A 46 14.25 -7.34 0.52
CA GLN A 46 13.51 -8.51 0.99
C GLN A 46 13.05 -9.39 -0.17
N PHE A 47 13.16 -10.70 0.00
CA PHE A 47 12.86 -11.69 -1.06
C PHE A 47 11.40 -11.64 -1.54
N TRP A 48 10.47 -11.16 -0.71
CA TRP A 48 9.04 -11.04 -1.07
C TRP A 48 8.72 -9.75 -1.83
N PHE A 49 9.65 -8.79 -1.90
CA PHE A 49 9.42 -7.49 -2.53
C PHE A 49 9.09 -7.59 -4.03
N PRO A 50 9.78 -8.41 -4.84
CA PRO A 50 9.41 -8.60 -6.25
C PRO A 50 7.98 -9.12 -6.42
N MET A 51 7.56 -10.08 -5.58
CA MET A 51 6.19 -10.61 -5.58
C MET A 51 5.16 -9.52 -5.26
N LEU A 52 5.47 -8.63 -4.33
CA LEU A 52 4.60 -7.50 -4.01
C LEU A 52 4.44 -6.56 -5.22
N LEU A 53 5.52 -6.25 -5.94
CA LEU A 53 5.46 -5.44 -7.17
C LEU A 53 4.63 -6.11 -8.26
N ASP A 54 4.72 -7.43 -8.41
CA ASP A 54 3.94 -8.19 -9.38
C ASP A 54 2.44 -8.19 -9.08
N LEU A 55 2.06 -8.02 -7.81
CA LEU A 55 0.67 -7.94 -7.37
C LEU A 55 0.15 -6.50 -7.31
N ALA A 56 1.02 -5.50 -7.36
CA ALA A 56 0.62 -4.10 -7.35
C ALA A 56 -0.33 -3.80 -8.52
N SER A 57 -1.47 -3.20 -8.19
CA SER A 57 -2.56 -2.91 -9.13
C SER A 57 -2.92 -1.43 -9.18
N ASP A 58 -2.26 -0.62 -8.35
CA ASP A 58 -2.42 0.84 -8.31
C ASP A 58 -1.15 1.52 -7.79
N THR A 59 -1.10 2.85 -7.93
CA THR A 59 0.02 3.66 -7.47
C THR A 59 0.17 3.54 -5.95
N PRO A 60 1.34 3.13 -5.45
CA PRO A 60 1.58 3.02 -4.01
C PRO A 60 1.52 4.38 -3.34
N MET A 61 0.93 4.43 -2.15
CA MET A 61 0.78 5.66 -1.37
C MET A 61 1.79 5.67 -0.22
N LEU A 62 2.72 6.62 -0.27
CA LEU A 62 3.65 6.88 0.82
C LEU A 62 2.87 7.44 2.02
N LEU A 63 2.94 6.75 3.15
CA LEU A 63 2.38 7.22 4.40
C LEU A 63 3.39 8.17 5.05
N ARG A 64 2.93 9.37 5.45
CA ARG A 64 3.77 10.30 6.19
C ARG A 64 4.09 9.69 7.55
N THR A 65 5.36 9.42 7.82
CA THR A 65 5.82 8.96 9.13
C THR A 65 5.82 10.15 10.08
N GLU A 66 4.68 10.42 10.71
CA GLU A 66 4.63 11.28 11.89
C GLU A 66 5.06 10.47 13.13
N SER A 67 5.60 11.12 14.16
CA SER A 67 6.09 10.47 15.39
C SER A 67 5.05 9.59 16.08
N ASP A 68 3.78 9.85 15.81
CA ASP A 68 2.64 9.24 16.48
C ASP A 68 1.93 8.19 15.60
N LEU A 69 2.43 7.94 14.38
CA LEU A 69 1.77 7.06 13.41
C LEU A 69 1.74 5.59 13.86
N LEU A 70 2.81 5.13 14.52
CA LEU A 70 2.87 3.81 15.11
C LEU A 70 3.21 3.94 16.59
N THR A 71 2.23 3.65 17.43
CA THR A 71 2.42 3.60 18.87
C THR A 71 2.45 2.14 19.34
N SER A 72 3.43 1.82 20.17
CA SER A 72 3.47 0.59 20.95
C SER A 72 2.24 0.48 21.84
N SER A 73 1.91 -0.74 22.29
CA SER A 73 0.84 -0.99 23.28
C SER A 73 1.01 -0.23 24.59
N ARG A 74 2.21 0.33 24.85
CA ARG A 74 2.54 1.16 26.01
C ARG A 74 2.51 2.67 25.72
N GLY A 75 1.97 3.11 24.58
CA GLY A 75 1.90 4.53 24.23
C GLY A 75 3.23 5.14 23.75
N GLN A 76 4.27 4.33 23.53
CA GLN A 76 5.58 4.79 23.07
C GLN A 76 5.67 4.75 21.54
N PRO A 77 6.40 5.66 20.88
CA PRO A 77 6.70 5.55 19.46
C PRO A 77 7.29 4.18 19.12
N HIS A 78 6.83 3.56 18.03
CA HIS A 78 7.41 2.30 17.58
C HIS A 78 8.79 2.56 17.00
N SER A 79 9.73 1.62 17.14
CA SER A 79 11.09 1.68 16.58
C SER A 79 11.15 1.88 15.05
N LEU A 80 10.02 1.73 14.35
CA LEU A 80 9.87 2.00 12.93
C LEU A 80 9.66 3.49 12.64
N CYS A 81 9.07 4.23 13.59
CA CYS A 81 8.97 5.69 13.56
C CYS A 81 10.28 6.34 14.05
N GLU A 82 11.03 5.68 14.94
CA GLU A 82 12.35 6.16 15.38
C GLU A 82 13.40 6.10 14.27
N SER A 83 13.31 5.09 13.40
CA SER A 83 14.18 4.96 12.24
C SER A 83 13.64 5.78 11.05
N LYS A 84 14.17 7.00 10.87
CA LYS A 84 13.85 7.89 9.72
C LYS A 84 14.08 7.28 8.33
N THR A 85 14.62 6.07 8.25
CA THR A 85 14.97 5.37 7.00
C THR A 85 13.84 4.49 6.47
N SER A 86 12.86 4.12 7.29
CA SER A 86 11.80 3.18 6.90
C SER A 86 10.51 3.91 6.58
N GLN A 87 10.31 4.19 5.29
CA GLN A 87 9.05 4.72 4.76
C GLN A 87 7.98 3.63 4.73
N LEU A 88 6.83 3.88 5.36
CA LEU A 88 5.65 3.02 5.25
C LEU A 88 4.86 3.36 3.99
N ILE A 89 4.45 2.33 3.27
CA ILE A 89 3.74 2.49 2.01
C ILE A 89 2.50 1.61 2.03
N ALA A 90 1.38 2.19 1.61
CA ALA A 90 0.15 1.46 1.33
C ALA A 90 0.16 0.99 -0.12
N TRP A 91 0.06 -0.32 -0.30
CA TRP A 91 0.06 -0.98 -1.60
C TRP A 91 -1.30 -1.57 -1.89
N ARG A 92 -1.89 -1.19 -3.02
CA ARG A 92 -3.10 -1.86 -3.52
C ARG A 92 -2.70 -3.07 -4.35
N LEU A 93 -2.94 -4.25 -3.81
CA LEU A 93 -2.57 -5.54 -4.39
C LEU A 93 -3.81 -6.23 -4.98
N SER A 94 -3.63 -6.92 -6.09
CA SER A 94 -4.66 -7.77 -6.69
C SER A 94 -4.08 -9.12 -7.08
N GLY A 95 -4.74 -10.20 -6.66
CA GLY A 95 -4.47 -11.56 -7.14
C GLY A 95 -5.07 -11.82 -8.52
N ASP A 96 -5.92 -10.93 -9.03
CA ASP A 96 -6.30 -10.92 -10.44
C ASP A 96 -5.20 -10.27 -11.28
N GLY A 97 -4.51 -11.11 -12.06
CA GLY A 97 -3.43 -10.69 -12.93
C GLY A 97 -3.83 -9.68 -14.02
N THR A 98 -5.12 -9.50 -14.33
CA THR A 98 -5.57 -8.48 -15.29
C THR A 98 -5.31 -7.06 -14.77
N ALA A 99 -5.68 -6.80 -13.51
CA ALA A 99 -5.52 -5.50 -12.87
C ALA A 99 -4.04 -5.14 -12.68
N ALA A 100 -3.25 -6.09 -12.17
CA ALA A 100 -1.82 -5.90 -11.96
C ALA A 100 -1.07 -5.69 -13.28
N ARG A 101 -1.41 -6.45 -14.33
CA ARG A 101 -0.81 -6.26 -15.68
C ARG A 101 -1.20 -4.93 -16.30
N ALA A 102 -2.48 -4.53 -16.19
CA ALA A 102 -2.94 -3.22 -16.67
C ALA A 102 -2.20 -2.09 -15.97
N PHE A 103 -2.01 -2.20 -14.65
CA PHE A 103 -1.20 -1.25 -13.89
C PHE A 103 0.25 -1.20 -14.37
N ARG A 104 0.93 -2.34 -14.50
CA ARG A 104 2.32 -2.38 -15.01
C ARG A 104 2.47 -1.74 -16.39
N ARG A 105 1.51 -1.95 -17.30
CA ARG A 105 1.50 -1.28 -18.62
C ARG A 105 1.40 0.24 -18.48
N ARG A 106 0.47 0.72 -17.65
CA ARG A 106 0.32 2.17 -17.38
C ARG A 106 1.57 2.75 -16.73
N TRP A 107 2.17 2.03 -15.78
CA TRP A 107 3.39 2.42 -15.09
C TRP A 107 4.57 2.56 -16.04
N ALA A 108 4.79 1.56 -16.89
CA ALA A 108 5.83 1.57 -17.93
C ALA A 108 5.62 2.72 -18.93
N SER A 109 4.38 3.04 -19.31
CA SER A 109 4.09 4.14 -20.24
C SER A 109 4.24 5.54 -19.64
N ARG A 110 4.17 5.69 -18.31
CA ARG A 110 4.16 7.00 -17.64
C ARG A 110 5.51 7.46 -17.12
N GLN A 111 6.60 6.69 -17.31
CA GLN A 111 7.91 6.98 -16.69
C GLN A 111 7.76 7.38 -15.21
N LEU A 112 6.83 6.73 -14.49
CA LEU A 112 6.67 6.97 -13.07
C LEU A 112 7.86 6.28 -12.39
N CYS A 113 8.93 7.02 -12.15
CA CYS A 113 10.02 6.55 -11.32
C CYS A 113 9.45 6.30 -9.93
N TRP A 114 9.92 5.25 -9.27
CA TRP A 114 9.76 5.14 -7.83
C TRP A 114 10.19 6.46 -7.20
N PRO A 115 9.49 7.01 -6.18
CA PRO A 115 9.98 8.19 -5.49
C PRO A 115 11.34 7.88 -4.87
N THR A 116 12.41 8.19 -5.60
CA THR A 116 13.78 8.27 -5.08
C THR A 116 13.80 9.50 -4.21
N HIS A 117 13.77 9.29 -2.89
CA HIS A 117 13.98 10.28 -1.83
C HIS A 117 14.01 11.74 -2.33
N GLY A 118 12.84 12.35 -2.49
CA GLY A 118 12.76 13.70 -3.06
C GLY A 118 11.38 14.29 -2.98
N GLY A 119 11.07 14.92 -1.84
CA GLY A 119 9.97 15.86 -1.69
C GLY A 119 8.55 15.29 -1.66
N PRO A 120 7.59 16.00 -1.05
CA PRO A 120 6.20 15.57 -1.03
C PRO A 120 5.63 15.55 -2.45
N PRO A 121 4.81 14.54 -2.82
CA PRO A 121 3.99 14.65 -4.01
C PRO A 121 3.01 15.78 -3.78
N GLU A 122 3.16 16.85 -4.54
CA GLU A 122 2.21 17.95 -4.60
C GLU A 122 0.89 17.38 -5.12
N MET A 123 -0.12 17.33 -4.25
CA MET A 123 -1.49 17.03 -4.68
C MET A 123 -1.92 18.14 -5.61
N ARG A 124 -1.91 17.87 -6.92
CA ARG A 124 -2.76 18.59 -7.87
C ARG A 124 -4.21 18.26 -7.52
N THR A 125 -4.74 18.91 -6.49
CA THR A 125 -6.17 19.06 -6.33
C THR A 125 -6.70 19.75 -7.58
N CYS A 126 -7.61 19.11 -8.28
CA CYS A 126 -8.35 19.71 -9.38
C CYS A 126 -8.91 21.08 -8.92
N PRO A 127 -8.97 22.11 -9.80
CA PRO A 127 -9.59 23.37 -9.42
C PRO A 127 -11.04 23.12 -9.00
N SER A 128 -11.40 23.63 -7.83
CA SER A 128 -12.78 23.59 -7.32
C SER A 128 -13.71 24.26 -8.33
N GLY A 129 -14.56 23.46 -8.97
CA GLY A 129 -15.56 23.93 -9.92
C GLY A 129 -16.96 23.50 -9.50
N TRP A 130 -17.79 24.52 -9.26
CA TRP A 130 -19.26 24.53 -9.30
C TRP A 130 -20.03 24.00 -8.07
N LEU A 131 -20.23 24.91 -7.12
CA LEU A 131 -21.39 24.90 -6.23
C LEU A 131 -22.65 25.18 -7.06
N GLY A 132 -23.48 24.18 -7.26
CA GLY A 132 -24.86 24.36 -7.70
C GLY A 132 -25.67 24.97 -6.55
N ALA A 133 -26.20 26.17 -6.76
CA ALA A 133 -27.21 26.75 -5.89
C ALA A 133 -28.50 25.92 -6.01
N VAL A 134 -28.96 25.37 -4.89
CA VAL A 134 -30.36 24.94 -4.74
C VAL A 134 -31.07 26.03 -3.97
N VAL A 135 -31.99 26.67 -4.69
CA VAL A 135 -33.01 27.62 -4.22
C VAL A 135 -33.91 26.91 -3.22
N GLN A 136 -34.20 27.55 -2.08
CA GLN A 136 -35.53 27.64 -1.47
C GLN A 136 -35.63 28.94 -0.67
#